data_AF-A0A519WC26-F1
#
_entry.id   AF-A0A519WC26-F1
#
_cell.length_a   1.000
_cell.length_b   1.000
_cell.length_c   1.000
_cell.angle_alpha   90.00
_cell.angle_beta   90.00
_cell.angle_gamma   90.00
#
_symmetry.space_group_name_H-M   'P 1'
#
loop_
_entity.id
_entity.type
_entity.pdbx_description
1 polymer ?
#
loop_
_entity_poly.entity_id
_entity_poly.type
_entity_poly.pdbx_seq_one_letter_code
_entity_poly.pdbx_strand_id
1 'polypeptide(L)' 'MNRRSFIQKTGLLTTTLFVSLKSYSAFSFLDLDNKVSGRVTSKGKGIANVVVSDGFNVIQTDKNGKYSIEVNPLAKFI' A
#
# COMPACT_ATOMS: atom_id res chain seq x y z
N MET A 1 -43.52 14.29 2.12
CA MET A 1 -42.04 14.39 2.22
C MET A 1 -41.56 15.58 1.42
N ASN A 2 -40.84 16.52 2.03
CA ASN A 2 -40.34 17.70 1.31
C ASN A 2 -39.04 17.35 0.55
N ARG A 3 -39.09 17.36 -0.78
CA ARG A 3 -37.96 16.96 -1.66
C ARG A 3 -36.69 17.79 -1.41
N ARG A 4 -36.86 19.08 -1.07
CA ARG A 4 -35.74 19.98 -0.73
C ARG A 4 -35.01 19.52 0.51
N SER A 5 -35.75 19.18 1.57
CA SER A 5 -35.17 18.71 2.83
C SER A 5 -34.53 17.33 2.69
N PHE A 6 -35.07 16.47 1.83
CA PHE A 6 -34.46 15.16 1.53
C PHE A 6 -33.09 15.34 0.87
N ILE A 7 -32.99 16.12 -0.20
CA ILE A 7 -31.72 16.35 -0.93
C ILE A 7 -30.66 17.01 -0.04
N GLN A 8 -31.05 17.98 0.79
CA GLN A 8 -30.12 18.65 1.71
C GLN A 8 -29.56 17.68 2.75
N LYS A 9 -30.40 16.83 3.34
CA LYS A 9 -29.98 15.87 4.37
C LYS A 9 -29.16 14.73 3.77
N THR A 10 -29.57 14.20 2.62
CA THR A 10 -28.79 13.16 1.94
C THR A 10 -27.44 13.70 1.47
N GLY A 11 -27.37 14.94 0.95
CA GLY A 11 -26.11 15.58 0.58
C GLY A 11 -25.15 15.81 1.76
N LEU A 12 -25.67 16.22 2.92
CA LEU A 12 -24.86 16.35 4.14
C LEU A 12 -24.37 14.98 4.63
N LEU A 13 -25.21 13.95 4.62
CA LEU A 13 -24.81 12.59 4.99
C LEU A 13 -23.75 12.01 4.06
N THR A 14 -23.88 12.18 2.74
CA THR A 14 -22.90 11.64 1.78
C THR A 14 -21.56 12.35 1.87
N THR A 15 -21.55 13.68 2.04
CA THR A 15 -20.30 14.45 2.16
C THR A 15 -19.57 14.15 3.46
N THR A 16 -20.28 14.11 4.60
CA THR A 16 -19.70 13.76 5.90
C THR A 16 -19.14 12.32 5.91
N LEU A 17 -19.87 11.36 5.34
CA LEU A 17 -19.40 9.99 5.22
C LEU A 17 -18.15 9.89 4.32
N PHE A 18 -18.12 10.61 3.20
CA PHE A 18 -16.97 10.60 2.28
C PHE A 18 -15.70 11.18 2.93
N VAL A 19 -15.80 12.28 3.68
CA VAL A 19 -14.66 12.87 4.40
C VAL A 19 -14.19 11.96 5.52
N SER A 20 -15.12 11.38 6.29
CA SER A 20 -14.82 10.44 7.37
C SER A 20 -14.08 9.19 6.85
N LEU A 21 -14.55 8.62 5.74
CA LEU A 21 -13.93 7.45 5.11
C LEU A 21 -12.52 7.71 4.57
N LYS A 22 -12.22 8.92 4.08
CA LYS A 22 -10.86 9.29 3.67
C LYS A 22 -9.93 9.59 4.85
N SER A 23 -10.48 9.99 5.99
CA SER A 23 -9.71 10.36 7.18
C SER A 23 -9.44 9.15 8.09
N TYR A 24 -10.22 8.07 7.93
CA TYR A 24 -10.08 6.85 8.70
C TYR A 24 -9.33 5.80 7.89
N SER A 25 -8.30 5.18 8.48
CA SER A 25 -7.44 4.15 7.90
C SER A 25 -8.16 2.85 7.51
N ALA A 26 -9.49 2.77 7.56
CA ALA A 26 -10.24 1.61 7.09
C ALA A 26 -10.06 1.33 5.59
N PHE A 27 -9.62 2.32 4.80
CA PHE A 27 -9.22 2.10 3.41
C PHE A 27 -7.78 1.56 3.24
N SER A 28 -6.94 1.53 4.28
CA SER A 28 -5.65 0.81 4.23
C SER A 28 -5.83 -0.71 4.09
N PHE A 29 -7.04 -1.24 4.32
CA PHE A 29 -7.39 -2.63 3.99
C PHE A 29 -7.67 -2.86 2.49
N LEU A 30 -7.88 -1.79 1.72
CA LEU A 30 -8.03 -1.81 0.26
C LEU A 30 -6.74 -1.38 -0.46
N ASP A 31 -5.72 -0.91 0.28
CA ASP A 31 -4.35 -0.84 -0.18
C ASP A 31 -3.86 -2.29 -0.36
N LEU A 32 -4.13 -2.82 -1.55
CA LEU A 32 -3.64 -4.10 -2.05
C LEU A 32 -2.17 -4.27 -1.65
N ASP A 33 -1.88 -5.39 -0.99
CA ASP A 33 -0.54 -5.89 -0.62
C ASP A 33 0.61 -5.03 -1.17
N ASN A 34 1.02 -4.02 -0.40
CA ASN A 34 2.19 -3.17 -0.70
C ASN A 34 3.49 -3.95 -0.49
N LYS A 35 3.50 -5.24 -0.83
CA LYS A 35 4.58 -6.16 -0.53
C LYS A 35 5.14 -6.69 -1.83
N VAL A 36 6.36 -6.28 -2.14
CA VAL A 36 7.10 -6.81 -3.28
C VAL A 36 7.95 -7.96 -2.79
N SER A 37 7.87 -9.10 -3.48
CA SER A 37 8.69 -10.26 -3.19
C SER A 37 9.35 -10.80 -4.43
N GLY A 38 10.53 -11.39 -4.27
CA GLY A 38 11.30 -11.88 -5.40
C GLY A 38 12.53 -12.65 -4.97
N ARG A 39 13.38 -12.95 -5.95
CA ARG A 39 14.63 -13.68 -5.74
C ARG A 39 15.75 -13.09 -6.58
N VAL A 40 16.86 -12.73 -5.94
CA VAL A 40 18.09 -12.33 -6.62
C VAL A 40 18.93 -13.57 -6.90
N THR A 41 19.27 -13.80 -8.17
CA THR A 41 20.04 -14.97 -8.60
C THR A 41 21.14 -14.58 -9.57
N SER A 42 22.20 -15.40 -9.61
CA SER A 42 23.21 -15.40 -10.65
C SER A 42 23.40 -16.82 -11.15
N LYS A 43 23.23 -17.02 -12.46
CA LYS A 43 23.31 -18.35 -13.11
C LYS A 43 22.44 -19.41 -12.40
N GLY A 44 21.23 -19.01 -11.96
CA GLY A 44 20.28 -19.88 -11.26
C GLY A 44 20.55 -20.10 -9.76
N LYS A 45 21.70 -19.67 -9.23
CA LYS A 45 22.02 -19.73 -7.80
C LYS A 45 21.57 -18.46 -7.08
N GLY A 46 20.93 -18.61 -5.93
CA GLY A 46 20.52 -17.49 -5.08
C GLY A 46 21.71 -16.76 -4.46
N ILE A 47 21.63 -15.44 -4.33
CA ILE A 47 22.69 -14.61 -3.75
C ILE A 47 22.22 -14.04 -2.41
N ALA A 48 22.94 -14.34 -1.33
CA ALA A 48 22.65 -13.85 0.00
C ALA A 48 23.13 -12.41 0.23
N ASN A 49 22.49 -11.72 1.18
CA ASN A 49 22.88 -10.39 1.67
C ASN A 49 22.88 -9.30 0.60
N VAL A 50 22.13 -9.46 -0.48
CA VAL A 50 21.94 -8.42 -1.49
C VAL A 50 20.98 -7.38 -0.91
N VAL A 51 21.41 -6.12 -0.94
CA VAL A 51 20.59 -4.99 -0.48
C VAL A 51 19.50 -4.69 -1.49
N VAL A 52 18.25 -4.66 -1.03
CA VAL A 52 17.07 -4.25 -1.80
C VAL A 52 16.46 -3.04 -1.11
N SER A 53 16.19 -1.98 -1.86
CA SER A 53 15.63 -0.73 -1.34
C SER A 53 14.65 -0.10 -2.32
N ASP A 54 13.61 0.52 -1.77
CA ASP A 54 12.63 1.35 -2.49
C ASP A 54 12.92 2.86 -2.31
N GLY A 55 14.07 3.22 -1.73
CA GLY A 55 14.46 4.58 -1.38
C GLY A 55 14.04 5.04 0.02
N PHE A 56 13.24 4.26 0.75
CA PHE A 56 12.79 4.54 2.12
C PHE A 56 13.12 3.38 3.07
N ASN A 57 12.80 2.16 2.64
CA ASN A 57 13.05 0.91 3.32
C ASN A 57 14.27 0.22 2.69
N VAL A 58 14.99 -0.55 3.51
CA VAL A 58 16.18 -1.30 3.11
C VAL A 58 16.15 -2.68 3.75
N ILE A 59 16.24 -3.73 2.94
CA ILE A 59 16.32 -5.12 3.41
C ILE A 59 17.47 -5.86 2.72
N GLN A 60 17.73 -7.08 3.18
CA GLN A 60 18.70 -7.97 2.56
C GLN A 60 18.07 -9.30 2.18
N THR A 61 18.55 -9.90 1.07
CA THR A 61 18.14 -11.24 0.66
C THR A 61 18.63 -12.31 1.63
N ASP A 62 17.85 -13.39 1.77
CA ASP A 62 18.22 -14.56 2.56
C ASP A 62 19.31 -15.42 1.88
N LYS A 63 19.72 -16.51 2.54
CA LYS A 63 20.70 -17.48 2.01
C LYS A 63 20.34 -18.08 0.64
N ASN A 64 19.07 -18.06 0.25
CA ASN A 64 18.56 -18.57 -1.02
C ASN A 64 18.33 -17.44 -2.05
N GLY A 65 18.68 -16.19 -1.72
CA GLY A 65 18.46 -15.01 -2.53
C GLY A 65 17.03 -14.45 -2.48
N LYS A 66 16.15 -14.97 -1.62
CA LYS A 66 14.77 -14.50 -1.51
C LYS A 66 14.69 -13.20 -0.73
N TYR A 67 13.78 -12.32 -1.12
CA TYR A 67 13.47 -11.10 -0.38
C TYR A 67 11.97 -10.84 -0.38
N SER A 68 11.52 -10.07 0.61
CA SER A 68 10.20 -9.47 0.62
C SER A 68 10.25 -8.14 1.34
N ILE A 69 9.91 -7.06 0.64
CA ILE A 69 9.95 -5.69 1.14
C ILE A 69 8.52 -5.14 1.20
N GLU A 70 8.17 -4.54 2.33
CA GLU A 70 6.99 -3.68 2.42
C GLU A 70 7.37 -2.33 1.82
N VAL A 71 6.70 -1.98 0.73
CA VAL A 71 7.00 -0.78 -0.03
C VAL A 71 6.39 0.43 0.66
N ASN A 72 7.19 1.47 0.81
CA ASN A 72 6.72 2.73 1.32
C ASN A 72 5.69 3.35 0.35
N PRO A 73 4.53 3.85 0.83
CA PRO A 73 3.51 4.48 -0.03
C PRO A 73 4.01 5.69 -0.85
N LEU A 74 5.13 6.29 -0.44
CA LEU A 74 5.77 7.42 -1.12
C LEU A 74 6.92 7.00 -2.06
N ALA A 75 7.22 5.71 -2.16
CA ALA A 75 8.21 5.18 -3.07
C ALA A 75 7.80 5.45 -4.52
N LYS A 76 8.64 6.19 -5.25
CA LYS A 76 8.35 6.58 -6.63
C LYS A 76 8.69 5.50 -7.65
N PHE A 77 9.61 4.60 -7.32
CA PHE A 77 10.16 3.60 -8.23
C PHE A 77 10.11 2.23 -7.56
N ILE A 78 9.41 1.29 -8.21
CA ILE A 78 9.20 -0.10 -7.78
C ILE A 78 9.41 -0.98 -9.02
#